data_AF-A0A2R6AYQ6-F1
#
_entry.id   AF-A0A2R6AYQ6-F1
#
_cell.length_a   1.000
_cell.length_b   1.000
_cell.length_c   1.000
_cell.angle_alpha   90.00
_cell.angle_beta   90.00
_cell.angle_gamma   90.00
#
_symmetry.space_group_name_H-M   'P 1'
#
loop_
_entity.id
_entity.type
_entity.pdbx_description
1 polymer ?
#
loop_
_entity_poly.entity_id
_entity_poly.type
_entity_poly.pdbx_seq_one_letter_code
_entity_poly.pdbx_strand_id
1 'polypeptide(L)' 'MGVLETQLEVACKLYNTLLHAEQEEYEKNKHSMSRNEFRQLALDLRRRNPEFQALHSQVTQQVAERF' A
#
# COMPACT_ATOMS: atom_id res chain seq x y z
N MET A 1 7.16 -7.03 21.24
CA MET A 1 6.72 -7.21 19.85
C MET A 1 7.96 -7.39 19.00
N GLY A 2 8.01 -8.43 18.15
CA GLY A 2 9.19 -8.73 17.33
C GLY A 2 9.25 -7.83 16.08
N VAL A 3 10.45 -7.60 15.53
CA VAL A 3 10.63 -6.79 14.31
C VAL A 3 9.76 -7.30 13.14
N LEU A 4 9.63 -8.62 13.01
CA LEU A 4 8.82 -9.26 11.98
C LEU A 4 7.31 -8.99 12.16
N GLU A 5 6.83 -9.02 13.41
CA GLU A 5 5.44 -8.75 13.77
C GLU A 5 5.07 -7.31 13.41
N THR A 6 5.94 -6.35 13.74
CA THR A 6 5.78 -4.94 13.36
C THR A 6 5.78 -4.76 11.84
N GLN A 7 6.67 -5.44 11.10
CA GLN A 7 6.66 -5.35 9.63
C GLN A 7 5.39 -5.93 9.02
N LEU A 8 4.86 -7.03 9.57
CA LEU A 8 3.60 -7.60 9.12
C LEU A 8 2.43 -6.64 9.37
N GLU A 9 2.36 -6.03 10.56
CA GLU A 9 1.32 -5.04 10.87
C GLU A 9 1.36 -3.86 9.89
N VAL A 10 2.54 -3.31 9.62
CA VAL A 10 2.69 -2.19 8.68
C VAL A 10 2.33 -2.62 7.24
N ALA A 11 2.67 -3.83 6.82
CA ALA A 11 2.28 -4.36 5.50
C ALA A 11 0.76 -4.52 5.39
N CYS A 12 0.08 -5.01 6.45
CA CYS A 12 -1.38 -5.09 6.50
C CYS A 12 -2.02 -3.70 6.42
N LYS A 13 -1.48 -2.70 7.12
CA LYS A 13 -1.96 -1.32 7.03
C LYS A 13 -1.79 -0.74 5.63
N LEU A 14 -0.66 -1.01 4.97
CA LEU A 14 -0.46 -0.61 3.58
C LEU A 14 -1.50 -1.26 2.65
N TYR A 15 -1.73 -2.57 2.76
CA TYR A 15 -2.75 -3.28 1.98
C TYR A 15 -4.15 -2.65 2.14
N ASN A 16 -4.57 -2.41 3.39
CA ASN A 16 -5.87 -1.80 3.67
C ASN A 16 -5.97 -0.37 3.12
N THR A 17 -4.88 0.38 3.14
CA THR A 17 -4.82 1.74 2.57
C THR A 17 -5.00 1.69 1.04
N LEU A 18 -4.36 0.74 0.36
CA LEU A 18 -4.52 0.56 -1.09
C LEU A 18 -5.94 0.09 -1.45
N LEU A 19 -6.52 -0.84 -0.67
CA LEU A 19 -7.89 -1.28 -0.87
C LEU A 19 -8.89 -0.12 -0.72
N HIS A 20 -8.68 0.75 0.27
CA HIS A 20 -9.54 1.91 0.46
C HIS A 20 -9.40 2.91 -0.69
N ALA A 21 -8.18 3.15 -1.16
CA ALA A 21 -7.94 4.02 -2.31
C ALA A 21 -8.65 3.52 -3.59
N GLU A 22 -8.60 2.21 -3.86
CA GLU A 22 -9.33 1.61 -5.00
C GLU A 22 -10.84 1.81 -4.88
N GLN A 23 -11.39 1.59 -3.68
CA GLN A 23 -12.82 1.76 -3.43
C GLN A 23 -13.24 3.22 -3.65
N GLU A 24 -12.49 4.18 -3.11
CA GLU A 24 -12.78 5.60 -3.31
C GLU A 24 -12.68 6.01 -4.78
N GLU A 25 -11.65 5.53 -5.49
CA GLU A 25 -11.44 5.83 -6.91
C GLU A 25 -12.59 5.27 -7.76
N TYR A 26 -13.02 4.04 -7.48
CA TYR A 26 -14.17 3.44 -8.14
C TYR A 26 -15.48 4.14 -7.81
N GLU A 27 -15.70 4.54 -6.56
CA GLU A 27 -16.92 5.24 -6.16
C GLU A 27 -17.04 6.60 -6.84
N LYS A 28 -15.95 7.39 -6.82
CA LYS A 28 -15.89 8.76 -7.32
C LYS A 28 -15.80 8.83 -8.84
N ASN A 29 -14.96 7.99 -9.44
CA ASN A 29 -14.56 8.11 -10.84
C ASN A 29 -15.04 6.92 -11.70
N LYS A 30 -15.65 5.89 -11.11
CA LYS A 30 -15.99 4.62 -11.79
C LYS A 30 -14.77 3.99 -12.47
N HIS A 31 -13.59 4.26 -11.91
CA HIS A 31 -12.30 3.79 -12.38
C HIS A 31 -11.77 2.72 -11.44
N SER A 32 -11.22 1.65 -12.02
CA SER A 32 -10.47 0.65 -11.27
C SER A 32 -8.99 0.85 -11.53
N MET A 33 -8.21 1.02 -10.47
CA MET A 33 -6.80 1.31 -10.58
C MET A 33 -6.06 0.14 -11.24
N SER A 34 -5.12 0.49 -12.11
CA SER A 34 -4.19 -0.46 -12.68
C SER A 34 -3.09 -0.85 -11.69
N ARG A 35 -2.44 -1.98 -11.94
CA ARG A 35 -1.24 -2.41 -11.21
C ARG A 35 -0.16 -1.34 -11.09
N ASN A 36 0.00 -0.51 -12.12
CA ASN A 36 1.00 0.55 -12.11
C ASN A 36 0.61 1.68 -11.16
N GLU A 37 -0.67 2.06 -11.13
CA GLU A 37 -1.20 3.05 -10.20
C GLU A 37 -1.07 2.57 -8.75
N PHE A 38 -1.37 1.30 -8.46
CA PHE A 38 -1.15 0.72 -7.13
C PHE A 38 0.31 0.75 -6.70
N ARG A 39 1.25 0.35 -7.58
CA ARG A 39 2.68 0.39 -7.27
C ARG A 39 3.17 1.81 -6.99
N GLN A 40 2.74 2.78 -7.79
CA GLN A 40 3.10 4.18 -7.60
C GLN A 40 2.53 4.71 -6.28
N LEU A 41 1.25 4.47 -6.00
CA LEU A 41 0.62 4.87 -4.75
C LEU A 41 1.32 4.26 -3.54
N ALA A 42 1.64 2.96 -3.57
CA ALA A 42 2.33 2.29 -2.48
C ALA A 42 3.72 2.89 -2.21
N LEU A 43 4.50 3.20 -3.25
CA LEU A 43 5.81 3.83 -3.12
C LEU A 43 5.71 5.27 -2.58
N ASP A 44 4.69 6.01 -3.01
CA ASP A 44 4.43 7.37 -2.54
C ASP A 44 3.98 7.39 -1.08
N LEU A 45 3.09 6.47 -0.68
CA LEU A 45 2.68 6.28 0.71
C LEU A 45 3.88 5.94 1.59
N ARG A 46 4.73 4.99 1.15
CA ARG A 46 5.98 4.68 1.84
C ARG A 46 6.88 5.89 1.99
N ARG A 47 6.99 6.75 0.97
CA ARG A 47 7.85 7.94 1.04
C ARG A 47 7.32 8.97 2.03
N ARG A 48 6.01 9.20 2.04
CA ARG A 48 5.36 10.30 2.77
C ARG A 48 4.98 9.96 4.21
N ASN A 49 4.71 8.69 4.52
CA ASN A 49 4.24 8.26 5.85
C ASN A 49 5.36 7.55 6.63
N PRO A 50 5.81 8.09 7.79
CA PRO A 50 6.82 7.46 8.65
C PRO A 50 6.52 6.03 9.05
N GLU A 51 5.25 5.66 9.21
CA GLU A 51 4.86 4.29 9.52
C GLU A 51 5.22 3.34 8.38
N PHE A 52 4.91 3.73 7.14
CA PHE A 52 5.22 2.92 5.96
C PHE A 52 6.70 2.95 5.57
N GLN A 53 7.48 3.93 6.03
CA GLN A 53 8.94 3.96 5.84
C GLN A 53 9.65 2.77 6.49
N ALA A 54 9.02 2.11 7.47
CA ALA A 54 9.53 0.88 8.08
C ALA A 54 9.57 -0.32 7.09
N LEU A 55 8.82 -0.25 5.97
CA LEU A 55 8.85 -1.27 4.94
C LEU A 55 9.99 -1.05 3.94
N HIS A 56 10.66 -2.13 3.56
CA HIS A 56 11.54 -2.12 2.40
C HIS A 56 10.74 -1.90 1.12
N SER A 57 11.32 -1.17 0.16
CA SER A 57 10.70 -0.86 -1.14
C SER A 57 10.16 -2.12 -1.84
N GLN A 58 10.89 -3.23 -1.75
CA GLN A 58 10.50 -4.51 -2.34
C GLN A 58 9.23 -5.06 -1.70
N VAL A 59 9.10 -4.98 -0.37
CA VAL A 59 7.90 -5.43 0.35
C VAL A 59 6.70 -4.56 -0.02
N THR A 60 6.89 -3.23 -0.05
CA THR A 60 5.86 -2.28 -0.50
C THR A 60 5.34 -2.62 -1.90
N GLN A 61 6.22 -2.93 -2.84
CA GLN A 61 5.84 -3.31 -4.20
C GLN A 61 5.11 -4.66 -4.26
N GLN A 62 5.55 -5.66 -3.50
CA GLN A 62 4.88 -6.96 -3.44
C GLN A 62 3.47 -6.88 -2.84
N VAL A 63 3.25 -5.98 -1.88
CA VAL A 63 1.90 -5.71 -1.37
C VAL A 63 1.02 -5.11 -2.47
N ALA A 64 1.54 -4.15 -3.23
CA ALA A 64 0.81 -3.54 -4.35
C ALA A 64 0.49 -4.55 -5.49
N GLU A 65 1.31 -5.57 -5.69
CA GLU A 65 1.09 -6.63 -6.70
C GLU A 65 -0.07 -7.58 -6.40
N ARG A 66 -0.68 -7.47 -5.21
CA ARG A 66 -1.88 -8.24 -4.84
C ARG A 66 -3.17 -7.67 -5.43
N PHE A 67 -3.11 -6.50 -6.04
CA PHE A 67 -4.19 -5.83 -6.77
C PHE A 67 -3.93 -5.95 -8.29
#